data_AF-A0A524QQ72-F1
#
_entry.id   AF-A0A524QQ72-F1
#
_cell.length_a   1.000
_cell.length_b   1.000
_cell.length_c   1.000
_cell.angle_alpha   90.00
_cell.angle_beta   90.00
_cell.angle_gamma   90.00
#
_symmetry.space_group_name_H-M   'P 1'
#
loop_
_entity.id
_entity.type
_entity.pdbx_description
1 polymer ?
#
loop_
_entity_poly.entity_id
_entity_poly.type
_entity_poly.pdbx_seq_one_letter_code
_entity_poly.pdbx_strand_id
1 'polypeptide(L)'
;MRREVEQPVSTYRVVILRFILLAFFLAIGFKLTVGEYGFLNMIELRKQITELKAEELKLCAQVVDLELKRDRLLSDSLYIEKIARKNFQLKRPGETVIEF
;
A
#
# COMPACT_ATOMS: atom_id res chain seq x y z
N MET A 1 -3.50 50.53 -57.06
CA MET A 1 -3.50 50.22 -55.62
C MET A 1 -3.63 48.71 -55.42
N ARG A 2 -2.53 47.99 -55.27
CA ARG A 2 -2.53 46.59 -54.83
C ARG A 2 -1.28 46.42 -53.96
N ARG A 3 -1.47 46.43 -52.64
CA ARG A 3 -0.39 46.16 -51.69
C ARG A 3 -0.17 44.65 -51.69
N GLU A 4 0.93 44.21 -52.27
CA GLU A 4 1.43 42.86 -52.09
C GLU A 4 1.84 42.76 -50.62
N VAL A 5 1.07 41.98 -49.87
CA VAL A 5 1.41 41.60 -48.51
C VAL A 5 2.43 40.48 -48.65
N GLU A 6 3.67 40.85 -48.94
CA GLU A 6 4.82 39.94 -48.87
C GLU A 6 5.02 39.55 -47.41
N GLN A 7 4.37 38.46 -47.01
CA GLN A 7 4.59 37.85 -45.71
C GLN A 7 5.93 37.10 -45.76
N PRO A 8 6.94 37.48 -44.95
CA PRO A 8 8.21 36.78 -44.97
C PRO A 8 8.03 35.37 -44.39
N VAL A 9 8.22 34.37 -45.25
CA VAL A 9 8.05 32.92 -44.97
C VAL A 9 8.84 32.48 -43.73
N SER A 10 9.89 33.20 -43.33
CA SER A 10 10.68 32.95 -42.13
C SER A 10 9.89 33.11 -40.82
N THR A 11 8.95 34.06 -40.75
CA THR A 11 8.26 34.38 -39.49
C THR A 11 7.31 33.26 -39.08
N TYR A 12 6.62 32.65 -40.04
CA TYR A 12 5.75 31.50 -39.79
C TYR A 12 6.52 30.27 -39.33
N ARG A 13 7.72 30.02 -39.88
CA ARG A 13 8.57 28.88 -39.47
C ARG A 13 8.96 28.98 -38.00
N VAL A 14 9.33 30.18 -37.54
CA VAL A 14 9.72 30.40 -36.13
C VAL A 14 8.54 30.28 -35.19
N VAL A 15 7.36 30.78 -35.58
CA VAL A 15 6.12 30.64 -34.79
C VAL A 15 5.73 29.17 -34.63
N ILE A 16 5.75 28.39 -35.71
CA ILE A 16 5.46 26.95 -35.68
C ILE A 16 6.47 26.21 -34.79
N LEU A 17 7.76 26.50 -34.91
CA LEU A 17 8.80 25.92 -34.05
C LEU A 17 8.58 26.24 -32.57
N ARG A 18 8.10 27.44 -32.26
CA ARG A 18 7.77 27.86 -30.88
C ARG A 18 6.61 27.06 -30.31
N PHE A 19 5.55 26.84 -31.10
CA PHE A 19 4.42 26.00 -30.70
C PHE A 19 4.82 24.52 -30.53
N ILE A 20 5.68 24.00 -31.41
CA ILE A 20 6.22 22.64 -31.28
C ILE A 20 7.04 22.50 -30.00
N LEU A 21 7.92 23.46 -29.70
CA LEU A 21 8.70 23.48 -28.47
C LEU A 21 7.82 23.55 -27.23
N LEU A 22 6.76 24.37 -27.25
CA LEU A 22 5.81 24.49 -26.16
C LEU A 22 5.06 23.17 -25.94
N ALA A 23 4.57 22.54 -27.02
CA ALA A 23 3.89 21.26 -26.96
C ALA A 23 4.80 20.14 -26.46
N PHE A 24 6.08 20.15 -26.87
CA PHE A 24 7.09 19.20 -26.40
C PHE A 24 7.37 19.35 -24.90
N PHE A 25 7.57 20.59 -24.43
CA PHE A 25 7.73 20.87 -23.00
C PHE A 25 6.49 20.46 -22.19
N LEU A 26 5.29 20.72 -22.71
CA LEU A 26 4.05 20.34 -22.06
C LEU A 26 3.89 18.82 -21.98
N ALA A 27 4.23 18.10 -23.05
CA ALA A 27 4.19 16.63 -23.08
C ALA A 27 5.20 16.00 -22.09
N ILE A 28 6.42 16.55 -22.00
CA ILE A 28 7.43 16.09 -21.03
C ILE A 28 6.96 16.39 -19.60
N GLY A 29 6.46 17.60 -19.35
CA GLY A 29 5.93 17.98 -18.05
C GLY A 29 4.81 17.04 -17.58
N PHE A 30 3.87 16.71 -18.47
CA PHE A 30 2.77 15.80 -18.17
C PHE A 30 3.24 14.35 -17.94
N LYS A 31 4.23 13.90 -18.71
CA LYS A 31 4.84 12.57 -18.53
C LYS A 31 5.64 12.47 -17.22
N LEU A 32 6.26 13.55 -16.76
CA LEU A 32 7.00 13.58 -15.49
C LEU A 32 6.08 13.65 -14.27
N THR A 33 4.91 14.28 -14.40
CA THR A 33 3.95 14.38 -13.29
C THR A 33 3.04 13.15 -13.17
N VAL A 34 2.63 12.54 -14.29
CA VAL A 34 1.63 11.46 -14.33
C VAL A 34 2.17 10.13 -14.86
N GLY A 35 3.37 10.09 -15.46
CA GLY A 35 3.95 8.85 -15.98
C GLY A 35 4.46 7.90 -14.89
N GLU A 36 4.80 6.66 -15.28
CA GLU A 36 5.28 5.57 -14.40
C GLU A 36 6.46 5.95 -13.48
N TYR A 37 7.20 7.01 -13.82
CA TYR A 37 8.34 7.55 -13.05
C TYR A 37 7.99 8.79 -12.20
N GLY A 38 6.72 9.18 -12.16
CA GLY A 38 6.27 10.38 -11.45
C GLY A 38 6.41 10.25 -9.93
N PHE A 39 6.69 11.37 -9.28
CA PHE A 39 6.88 11.46 -7.82
C PHE A 39 5.74 10.83 -7.00
N LEU A 40 4.52 10.77 -7.54
CA LEU A 40 3.37 10.09 -6.91
C LEU A 40 3.60 8.59 -6.75
N ASN A 41 4.11 7.93 -7.79
CA ASN A 41 4.40 6.49 -7.74
C ASN A 41 5.51 6.20 -6.71
N MET A 42 6.51 7.08 -6.60
CA MET A 42 7.56 6.94 -5.58
C MET A 42 7.00 7.03 -4.14
N ILE A 43 6.01 7.89 -3.89
CA ILE A 43 5.36 8.00 -2.58
C ILE A 43 4.51 6.75 -2.31
N GLU A 44 3.79 6.28 -3.31
CA GLU A 44 2.95 5.08 -3.20
C GLU A 44 3.78 3.82 -2.97
N LEU A 45 4.88 3.63 -3.71
CA LEU A 45 5.83 2.53 -3.50
C LEU A 45 6.44 2.58 -2.08
N ARG A 46 6.81 3.76 -1.58
CA ARG A 46 7.32 3.90 -0.21
C ARG A 46 6.27 3.54 0.84
N LYS A 47 5.01 3.89 0.60
CA LYS A 47 3.90 3.52 1.47
C LYS A 47 3.69 2.01 1.48
N GLN A 48 3.66 1.37 0.31
CA GLN A 48 3.53 -0.09 0.18
C GLN A 48 4.68 -0.83 0.88
N ILE A 49 5.93 -0.38 0.72
CA ILE A 49 7.08 -0.99 1.43
C ILE A 49 6.92 -0.89 2.95
N THR A 50 6.39 0.23 3.44
CA THR A 50 6.20 0.45 4.88
C THR A 50 5.06 -0.43 5.43
N GLU A 51 3.97 -0.54 4.69
CA GLU A 51 2.85 -1.43 5.02
C GLU A 51 3.28 -2.90 5.04
N LEU A 52 4.02 -3.36 4.02
CA LEU A 52 4.53 -4.73 3.97
C LEU A 52 5.45 -5.05 5.15
N LYS A 53 6.34 -4.12 5.54
CA LYS A 53 7.20 -4.31 6.72
C LYS A 53 6.41 -4.38 8.02
N ALA A 54 5.37 -3.57 8.15
CA ALA A 54 4.48 -3.61 9.32
C ALA A 54 3.72 -4.95 9.38
N GLU A 55 3.29 -5.47 8.23
CA GLU A 55 2.62 -6.75 8.12
C GLU A 55 3.56 -7.92 8.45
N GLU A 56 4.80 -7.89 7.96
CA GLU A 56 5.84 -8.88 8.28
C GLU A 56 6.11 -8.94 9.79
N LEU A 57 6.25 -7.78 10.45
CA LEU A 57 6.43 -7.73 11.91
C LEU A 57 5.22 -8.29 12.67
N LYS A 58 4.01 -7.99 12.19
CA LYS A 58 2.77 -8.50 12.79
C LYS A 58 2.64 -10.02 12.62
N LEU A 59 3.04 -10.56 11.47
CA LEU A 59 3.09 -12.00 11.21
C LEU A 59 4.13 -12.67 12.11
N CYS A 60 5.33 -12.10 12.23
CA CYS A 60 6.38 -12.62 13.10
C CYS A 60 5.93 -12.67 14.57
N ALA A 61 5.30 -11.60 15.06
CA ALA A 61 4.73 -11.57 16.42
C ALA A 61 3.65 -12.65 16.62
N GLN A 62 2.80 -12.89 15.62
CA GLN A 62 1.79 -13.96 15.67
C GLN A 62 2.42 -15.34 15.69
N VAL A 63 3.48 -15.59 14.91
CA VAL A 63 4.20 -16.86 14.94
C VAL A 63 4.77 -17.11 16.32
N VAL A 64 5.44 -16.14 16.93
CA VAL A 64 6.00 -16.27 18.29
C VAL A 64 4.92 -16.55 19.34
N ASP A 65 3.78 -15.83 19.28
CA ASP A 65 2.67 -16.07 20.19
C ASP A 65 2.03 -17.46 20.00
N LEU A 66 1.91 -17.92 18.75
CA LEU A 66 1.42 -19.26 18.44
C LEU A 66 2.39 -20.35 18.87
N GLU A 67 3.70 -20.15 18.72
CA GLU A 67 4.73 -21.06 19.22
C GLU A 67 4.68 -21.17 20.74
N LEU A 68 4.61 -20.05 21.45
CA LEU A 68 4.45 -20.05 22.92
C LEU A 68 3.16 -20.74 23.36
N LYS A 69 2.06 -20.54 22.64
CA LYS A 69 0.79 -21.24 22.91
C LYS A 69 0.94 -22.74 22.65
N ARG A 70 1.58 -23.13 21.55
CA ARG A 70 1.83 -24.54 21.20
C ARG A 70 2.69 -25.21 22.27
N ASP A 71 3.75 -24.56 22.72
CA ASP A 71 4.63 -25.10 23.75
C ASP A 71 3.92 -25.23 25.09
N ARG A 72 3.10 -24.24 25.48
CA ARG A 72 2.25 -24.34 26.68
C ARG A 72 1.21 -25.45 26.57
N LEU A 73 0.61 -25.64 25.39
CA LEU A 73 -0.31 -26.74 25.12
C LEU A 73 0.38 -28.11 25.21
N LEU A 74 1.65 -28.23 24.83
CA LEU A 74 2.38 -29.49 24.89
C LEU A 74 2.98 -29.80 26.27
N SER A 75 3.35 -28.77 27.03
CA SER A 75 4.09 -28.94 28.29
C SER A 75 3.24 -28.79 29.54
N ASP A 76 2.07 -28.14 29.47
CA ASP A 76 1.26 -27.82 30.65
C ASP A 76 -0.14 -28.47 30.59
N SER A 77 -0.28 -29.58 31.32
CA SER A 77 -1.56 -30.28 31.50
C SER A 77 -2.64 -29.43 32.15
N LEU A 78 -2.29 -28.45 33.00
CA LEU A 78 -3.27 -27.55 33.63
C LEU A 78 -3.76 -26.49 32.63
N TYR A 79 -2.90 -26.09 31.70
CA TYR A 79 -3.28 -25.19 30.62
C TYR A 79 -4.25 -25.85 29.63
N ILE A 80 -4.01 -27.12 29.26
CA ILE A 80 -4.94 -27.92 28.45
C ILE A 80 -6.30 -28.05 29.16
N GLU A 81 -6.30 -28.39 30.46
CA GLU A 81 -7.53 -28.52 31.25
C GLU A 81 -8.31 -27.19 31.29
N LYS A 82 -7.63 -26.06 31.43
CA LYS A 82 -8.24 -24.73 31.41
C LYS A 82 -8.87 -24.39 30.06
N ILE A 83 -8.22 -24.72 28.95
CA ILE A 83 -8.78 -24.53 27.60
C ILE A 83 -9.97 -25.45 27.35
N ALA A 84 -9.86 -26.73 27.73
CA ALA A 84 -10.95 -27.68 27.62
C ALA A 84 -12.18 -27.23 28.44
N ARG A 85 -11.96 -26.75 29.68
CA ARG A 85 -13.04 -26.16 30.51
C ARG A 85 -13.70 -24.96 29.84
N LYS A 86 -12.93 -24.06 29.23
CA LYS A 86 -13.47 -22.89 28.54
C LYS A 86 -14.25 -23.26 27.28
N ASN A 87 -13.73 -24.19 26.48
CA ASN A 87 -14.31 -24.54 25.18
C ASN A 87 -15.51 -25.50 25.28
N PHE A 88 -15.53 -26.37 26.30
CA PHE A 88 -16.58 -27.36 26.50
C PHE A 88 -17.47 -27.07 27.73
N GLN A 89 -17.33 -25.89 28.34
CA GLN A 89 -18.07 -25.46 29.53
C GLN A 89 -18.02 -26.49 30.69
N LEU A 90 -16.93 -27.27 30.77
CA LEU A 90 -16.80 -28.36 31.73
C LEU A 90 -16.57 -27.81 33.14
N LYS A 91 -17.38 -28.29 34.09
CA LYS A 91 -17.30 -27.90 35.50
C LYS A 91 -16.59 -28.92 36.37
N ARG A 92 -16.02 -28.45 37.48
CA ARG A 92 -15.66 -29.35 38.59
C ARG A 92 -16.95 -30.00 39.13
N PRO A 93 -16.89 -31.22 39.69
CA PRO A 93 -18.05 -31.79 40.38
C PRO A 93 -18.49 -30.83 41.50
N GLY A 94 -19.64 -30.17 41.34
CA GLY A 94 -20.25 -29.28 42.33
C GLY A 94 -20.56 -27.83 41.93
N GLU A 95 -20.30 -27.36 40.69
CA GLU A 95 -20.67 -26.00 40.26
C GLU A 95 -21.84 -26.00 39.25
N THR A 96 -22.72 -24.98 39.27
CA THR A 96 -23.92 -24.86 38.40
C THR A 96 -23.78 -23.66 37.45
N VAL A 97 -23.86 -23.85 36.12
CA VAL A 97 -23.70 -22.75 35.13
C VAL A 97 -25.01 -21.96 35.08
N ILE A 98 -24.94 -20.65 35.29
CA ILE A 98 -26.03 -19.73 34.94
C ILE A 98 -25.60 -19.09 33.62
N GLU A 99 -26.23 -19.50 32.51
CA GLU A 99 -26.14 -18.82 31.22
C GLU A 99 -27.19 -17.70 31.19
N PHE A 100 -26.80 -16.52 30.70
CA PHE A 100 -27.69 -15.41 30.32
C PHE A 100 -27.54 -15.18 28.82
#